data_AF-A0A941WEN0-F1
#
_entry.id   AF-A0A941WEN0-F1
#
_cell.length_a   1.000
_cell.length_b   1.000
_cell.length_c   1.000
_cell.angle_alpha   90.00
_cell.angle_beta   90.00
_cell.angle_gamma   90.00
#
_symmetry.space_group_name_H-M   'P 1'
#
loop_
_entity.id
_entity.type
_entity.pdbx_description
1 polymer ?
#
loop_
_entity_poly.entity_id
_entity_poly.type
_entity_poly.pdbx_seq_one_letter_code
_entity_poly.pdbx_strand_id
1 'polypeptide(L)' 'IFNQEVAAKFREYVLTPGGIDDAMDMYKNFRGKEPNTEPLLKNRGLK' A
#
# COMPACT_ATOMS: atom_id res chain seq x y z
N ILE A 1 -0.07 -19.49 -6.85
CA ILE A 1 -0.98 -18.46 -7.40
C ILE A 1 -1.08 -17.33 -6.37
N PHE A 2 -0.95 -16.07 -6.78
CA PHE A 2 -1.04 -14.90 -5.87
C PHE A 2 -2.50 -14.64 -5.45
N ASN A 3 -2.68 -13.98 -4.30
CA ASN A 3 -4.00 -13.62 -3.78
C ASN A 3 -4.68 -12.60 -4.72
N GLN A 4 -5.76 -13.03 -5.37
CA GLN A 4 -6.52 -12.22 -6.35
C GLN A 4 -7.19 -11.01 -5.72
N GLU A 5 -7.67 -11.13 -4.48
CA GLU A 5 -8.30 -10.03 -3.75
C GLU A 5 -7.31 -8.88 -3.52
N VAL A 6 -6.09 -9.20 -3.11
CA VAL A 6 -5.03 -8.20 -2.91
C VAL A 6 -4.64 -7.54 -4.22
N ALA A 7 -4.56 -8.31 -5.31
CA ALA A 7 -4.26 -7.76 -6.63
C ALA A 7 -5.36 -6.81 -7.14
N ALA A 8 -6.63 -7.15 -6.93
CA ALA A 8 -7.76 -6.30 -7.26
C ALA A 8 -7.72 -4.97 -6.49
N LYS A 9 -7.53 -5.04 -5.16
CA LYS A 9 -7.40 -3.84 -4.31
C LYS A 9 -6.24 -2.95 -4.71
N PHE A 10 -5.12 -3.53 -5.12
CA PHE A 10 -3.96 -2.75 -5.58
C PHE A 10 -4.25 -1.99 -6.87
N ARG A 11 -4.94 -2.63 -7.82
CA ARG A 11 -5.37 -1.96 -9.05
C ARG A 11 -6.34 -0.82 -8.74
N GLU A 12 -7.34 -1.07 -7.90
CA GLU A 12 -8.40 -0.11 -7.57
C GLU A 12 -7.87 1.12 -6.84
N TYR A 13 -7.10 0.93 -5.76
CA TYR A 13 -6.73 2.05 -4.87
C TYR A 13 -5.36 2.66 -5.14
N VAL A 14 -4.47 1.97 -5.86
CA VAL A 14 -3.09 2.46 -6.07
C VAL A 14 -2.84 2.81 -7.53
N LEU A 15 -3.20 1.93 -8.48
CA LEU A 15 -2.87 2.14 -9.88
C LEU A 15 -3.88 2.99 -10.65
N THR A 16 -5.17 2.82 -10.36
CA THR A 16 -6.26 3.48 -11.10
C THR A 16 -6.37 4.99 -10.82
N PRO A 17 -6.23 5.48 -9.57
CA PRO A 17 -6.43 6.91 -9.30
C PRO A 17 -5.38 7.82 -9.95
N GLY A 18 -4.25 7.28 -10.41
CA GLY A 18 -3.30 7.99 -11.27
C GLY A 18 -2.70 9.27 -10.67
N GLY A 19 -2.74 9.44 -9.34
CA GLY A 19 -2.26 10.63 -8.65
C GLY A 19 -3.25 11.79 -8.55
N ILE A 20 -4.55 11.54 -8.80
CA ILE A 20 -5.63 12.51 -8.56
C ILE A 20 -5.95 12.61 -7.05
N ASP A 21 -5.93 11.47 -6.36
CA ASP A 21 -6.13 11.40 -4.90
C ASP A 21 -4.82 11.64 -4.15
N ASP A 22 -4.93 12.08 -2.88
CA ASP A 22 -3.77 12.18 -2.00
C ASP A 22 -3.13 10.81 -1.75
N ALA A 23 -1.81 10.74 -1.84
CA ALA A 23 -1.07 9.49 -1.73
C ALA A 23 -1.27 8.78 -0.37
N MET A 24 -1.47 9.53 0.72
CA MET A 24 -1.74 8.97 2.03
C MET A 24 -3.14 8.35 2.10
N ASP A 25 -4.13 8.98 1.48
CA ASP A 25 -5.49 8.44 1.40
C ASP A 25 -5.54 7.18 0.54
N MET A 26 -4.88 7.18 -0.62
CA MET A 26 -4.68 6.00 -1.46
C MET A 26 -4.04 4.85 -0.67
N TYR A 27 -2.98 5.13 0.10
CA TYR A 27 -2.31 4.14 0.93
C TYR A 27 -3.22 3.58 2.01
N LYS A 28 -3.93 4.44 2.76
CA LYS A 28 -4.86 4.01 3.83
C LYS A 28 -5.99 3.16 3.27
N ASN A 29 -6.56 3.51 2.11
CA ASN A 29 -7.60 2.72 1.45
C ASN A 29 -7.12 1.32 1.06
N PHE A 30 -5.91 1.21 0.52
CA PHE A 30 -5.32 -0.09 0.18
C PHE A 30 -4.88 -0.90 1.41
N ARG A 31 -4.23 -0.26 2.38
CA ARG A 31 -3.53 -0.92 3.50
C ARG A 31 -4.40 -1.10 4.74
N GLY A 32 -5.46 -0.30 4.89
CA GLY A 32 -6.37 -0.26 6.04
C GLY A 32 -5.83 0.47 7.27
N LYS A 33 -4.62 1.06 7.19
CA LYS A 33 -3.97 1.79 8.28
C LYS A 33 -2.87 2.70 7.76
N GLU A 34 -2.41 3.62 8.61
CA GLU A 34 -1.25 4.46 8.35
C GLU A 34 0.05 3.64 8.22
N PRO A 35 1.01 4.11 7.40
CA PRO A 35 2.31 3.47 7.26
C PRO A 35 3.12 3.61 8.55
N ASN A 36 4.05 2.68 8.76
CA ASN A 36 5.07 2.81 9.79
C ASN A 36 6.44 2.37 9.24
N THR A 37 7.51 2.82 9.89
CA THR A 37 8.90 2.60 9.42
C THR A 37 9.46 1.22 9.79
N GLU A 38 8.82 0.50 10.71
CA GLU A 38 9.32 -0.78 11.22
C GLU A 38 9.56 -1.85 10.13
N PRO A 39 8.63 -2.11 9.18
CA PRO A 39 8.85 -3.03 8.07
C PRO A 39 10.04 -2.63 7.19
N LEU A 40 10.22 -1.32 6.97
CA LEU A 40 11.35 -0.81 6.19
C LEU A 40 12.67 -1.09 6.90
N LEU A 41 12.75 -0.79 8.20
CA LEU A 41 13.96 -1.01 9.00
C LEU A 41 14.32 -2.50 9.07
N LYS A 42 13.35 -3.37 9.33
CA LYS A 42 13.54 -4.83 9.34
C LYS A 42 14.06 -5.33 7.98
N ASN A 43 13.48 -4.87 6.87
CA ASN A 43 13.91 -5.27 5.53
C ASN A 43 15.33 -4.77 5.16
N ARG A 44 15.79 -3.69 5.81
CA ARG A 44 17.13 -3.12 5.62
C ARG A 44 18.16 -3.64 6.62
N GLY A 45 17.78 -4.52 7.55
CA GLY A 45 18.67 -5.02 8.60
C GLY A 45 19.04 -3.97 9.65
N LEU A 46 18.20 -2.96 9.83
CA LEU A 46 18.41 -1.84 10.76
C LEU A 46 17.65 -2.00 12.09
N LYS A 47 17.00 -3.15 12.29
CA LYS A 47 16.25 -3.53 13.50
C LYS A 47 16.31 -5.05 13.68
#